data_AF-A0A7K3Z5X5-F1
#
_entry.id   AF-A0A7K3Z5X5-F1
#
_cell.length_a   1.000
_cell.length_b   1.000
_cell.length_c   1.000
_cell.angle_alpha   90.00
_cell.angle_beta   90.00
_cell.angle_gamma   90.00
#
_symmetry.space_group_name_H-M   'P 1'
#
loop_
_entity.id
_entity.type
_entity.pdbx_description
1 polymer ?
#
loop_
_entity_poly.entity_id
_entity_poly.type
_entity_poly.pdbx_seq_one_letter_code
_entity_poly.pdbx_strand_id
1 'polypeptide(L)' 'MVRKTIHDMLTNKIRSAKGIEDQYFIENHHPAIITKEVFEQVQEKIKKN' A
#
# COMPACT_ATOMS: atom_id res chain seq x y z
N MET A 1 2.59 21.28 8.99
CA MET A 1 3.96 20.72 9.10
C MET A 1 3.93 19.29 8.59
N VAL A 2 4.48 19.03 7.40
CA VAL A 2 4.60 17.66 6.88
C VAL A 2 5.91 17.07 7.40
N ARG A 3 5.92 15.81 7.82
CA ARG A 3 7.15 15.11 8.23
C ARG A 3 8.15 15.15 7.06
N LYS A 4 9.44 15.35 7.35
CA LYS A 4 10.51 15.42 6.33
C LYS A 4 11.14 14.05 6.04
N THR A 5 11.03 13.12 6.99
CA THR A 5 11.64 11.79 6.95
C THR A 5 10.71 10.76 7.59
N ILE A 6 10.63 9.57 6.97
CA ILE A 6 9.92 8.40 7.48
C ILE A 6 10.96 7.38 7.94
N HIS A 7 10.83 6.91 9.18
CA HIS A 7 11.67 5.84 9.72
C HIS A 7 10.91 4.52 9.66
N ASP A 8 11.42 3.58 8.87
CA ASP A 8 10.88 2.23 8.83
C ASP A 8 11.42 1.43 10.02
N MET A 9 10.54 1.12 10.97
CA MET A 9 10.88 0.38 12.20
C MET A 9 11.27 -1.08 11.94
N LEU A 10 10.84 -1.66 10.82
CA LEU A 10 11.14 -3.05 10.48
C LEU A 10 12.51 -3.18 9.81
N THR A 11 12.90 -2.20 9.01
CA THR A 11 14.17 -2.25 8.24
C THR A 11 15.24 -1.27 8.73
N ASN A 12 14.95 -0.46 9.75
CA ASN A 12 15.78 0.65 10.25
C ASN A 12 16.25 1.62 9.14
N LYS A 13 15.51 1.70 8.03
CA LYS A 13 15.84 2.59 6.91
C LYS A 13 15.12 3.92 7.09
N ILE A 14 15.86 5.01 6.90
CA ILE A 14 15.32 6.37 6.86
C ILE A 14 15.10 6.75 5.40
N ARG A 15 13.87 7.14 5.05
CA ARG A 15 13.52 7.63 3.70
C ARG A 15 13.00 9.06 3.78
N SER A 16 13.19 9.85 2.72
CA SER A 16 12.60 11.18 2.64
C SER A 16 11.08 11.06 2.47
N ALA A 17 10.35 11.77 3.32
CA ALA A 17 8.91 11.91 3.23
C ALA A 17 8.63 12.94 2.10
N LYS A 18 8.77 12.51 0.84
CA LYS A 18 8.60 13.38 -0.33
C LYS A 18 7.11 13.67 -0.58
N GLY A 19 6.44 14.25 0.40
CA GLY A 19 4.98 14.44 0.42
C GLY A 19 4.17 13.15 0.61
N ILE A 20 4.83 12.08 1.05
CA ILE A 20 4.21 10.77 1.29
C ILE A 20 3.80 10.75 2.77
N GLU A 21 2.49 10.73 3.03
CA GLU A 21 1.97 10.41 4.35
C GLU A 21 2.06 8.89 4.61
N ASP A 22 2.09 8.50 5.89
CA ASP A 22 2.16 7.10 6.28
C ASP A 22 0.86 6.39 5.81
N GLN A 23 0.95 5.61 4.73
CA GLN A 23 -0.17 4.83 4.20
C GLN A 23 -0.19 3.46 4.88
N TYR A 24 -1.28 3.17 5.60
CA TYR A 24 -1.52 1.86 6.17
C TYR A 24 -2.49 1.07 5.27
N PHE A 25 -2.14 -0.17 4.95
CA PHE A 25 -3.06 -1.09 4.30
C PHE A 25 -3.90 -1.78 5.38
N ILE A 26 -5.20 -1.46 5.43
CA ILE A 26 -6.16 -2.07 6.36
C ILE A 26 -7.05 -3.01 5.56
N GLU A 27 -6.97 -4.31 5.84
CA GLU A 27 -7.87 -5.30 5.24
C GLU A 27 -9.28 -5.17 5.84
N ASN A 28 -10.31 -5.28 5.00
CA ASN A 28 -11.73 -5.36 5.39
C ASN A 28 -12.31 -4.16 6.17
N HIS A 29 -11.74 -2.95 6.03
CA HIS A 29 -12.32 -1.75 6.65
C HIS A 29 -13.70 -1.36 6.07
N HIS A 30 -13.97 -1.77 4.83
CA HIS A 30 -15.24 -1.57 4.14
C HIS A 30 -15.63 -2.84 3.37
N PRO A 31 -16.94 -3.04 3.09
CA PRO A 31 -17.39 -4.13 2.25
C PRO A 31 -16.72 -4.05 0.88
N ALA A 32 -16.11 -5.16 0.46
CA ALA A 32 -15.43 -5.24 -0.81
C ALA A 32 -16.45 -5.16 -1.97
N ILE A 33 -16.16 -4.34 -2.98
CA ILE A 33 -16.99 -4.22 -4.20
C ILE A 33 -16.96 -5.52 -5.01
N ILE A 34 -15.82 -6.21 -5.00
CA ILE A 34 -15.59 -7.51 -5.64
C ILE A 34 -14.85 -8.45 -4.70
N THR A 35 -14.95 -9.76 -4.94
CA THR A 35 -14.23 -10.75 -4.16
C THR A 35 -12.72 -10.71 -4.44
N LYS A 36 -11.92 -11.13 -3.45
CA LYS A 36 -10.46 -11.20 -3.55
C LYS A 36 -10.01 -12.07 -4.73
N GLU A 37 -10.70 -13.18 -4.95
CA GLU A 37 -10.42 -14.11 -6.04
C GLU A 37 -10.54 -13.46 -7.43
N VAL A 38 -11.63 -12.69 -7.66
CA VAL A 38 -11.81 -11.96 -8.92
C VAL A 38 -10.74 -10.88 -9.10
N PHE A 39 -10.39 -10.18 -8.03
CA PHE A 39 -9.32 -9.19 -8.06
C PHE A 39 -7.97 -9.81 -8.43
N GLU A 40 -7.60 -10.94 -7.83
CA GLU A 40 -6.34 -11.64 -8.10
C GLU A 40 -6.24 -12.09 -9.55
N GLN A 41 -7.30 -12.69 -10.11
CA GLN A 41 -7.33 -13.12 -11.51
C GLN A 41 -7.08 -11.97 -12.50
N VAL A 42 -7.61 -10.78 -12.22
CA VAL A 42 -7.39 -9.60 -13.07
C VAL A 42 -5.97 -9.07 -12.93
N GLN A 43 -5.42 -9.03 -11.71
CA GLN A 43 -4.04 -8.60 -11.47
C GLN A 43 -3.02 -9.50 -12.19
N GLU A 44 -3.24 -10.82 -12.24
CA GLU A 44 -2.38 -11.73 -13.00
C GLU A 44 -2.41 -11.45 -14.50
N LYS A 45 -3.60 -11.16 -15.06
CA LYS A 45 -3.73 -10.78 -16.48
C LYS A 45 -3.01 -9.47 -16.79
N ILE A 46 -3.09 -8.48 -15.91
CA ILE A 46 -2.39 -7.20 -16.07
C ILE A 46 -0.88 -7.41 -16.05
N LYS A 47 -0.34 -8.22 -15.13
CA LYS A 47 1.10 -8.51 -15.04
C LYS A 47 1.65 -9.29 -16.23
N LYS A 48 0.79 -10.03 -16.93
CA LYS A 48 1.17 -10.85 -18.09
C LYS A 48 1.22 -10.03 -19.40
N ASN A 49 0.57 -8.86 -19.43
CA ASN A 49 0.64 -7.88 -20.52
C ASN A 49 1.81 -6.91 -20.31
#